data_AF-A0A254N426-F1
#
_entry.id   AF-A0A254N426-F1
#
_cell.length_a   1.000
_cell.length_b   1.000
_cell.length_c   1.000
_cell.angle_alpha   90.00
_cell.angle_beta   90.00
_cell.angle_gamma   90.00
#
_symmetry.space_group_name_H-M   'P 1'
#
loop_
_entity.id
_entity.type
_entity.pdbx_description
1 polymer ?
#
loop_
_entity_poly.entity_id
_entity_poly.type
_entity_poly.pdbx_seq_one_letter_code
_entity_poly.pdbx_strand_id
1 'polypeptide(L)'
;MSTEQLVTLFISAWGWALLNFIWQGLVIGAVAALLLALLRGAPARWRYAVCAFSLALCLLLPLVQCLDVAPSDTDLIGELSPLAEQMPALVGAWALGAGLMFGRLALGLAWVARAHRRSTAAPAEWQARLDALARRLGLTRPVRLRLLPELAGPIALGTLKPCVLLPAALLTRLPVDLLEALLAHELAHVRRWDYLANLLQSAVEALLFFHPIVWWLSSRLRAERELVADDLSAQALGDSRRLALALHALSELDHTPMTPPLAPAARGGDLLHRIERLLAPRPQATGWKLALPALLIAATSFVVQAKSKDAKDTPPPEPVAATAAAADTPPAQQLKLPVNAKHVVVVDDATGKVLMARDPDAVVPIASLTKLLTAMVVLDAKLDPNEKLRITSDDVDTLKHSRSRVRVGTQMSRQAALEMALMESENRAAAALARTFPGGEAGFAKAMQAKIHALGLKHTAISDPTGLSPANTSTATEMARVTAAAARYDQIERITSVKKAQVPVDGKPREIRNTNRLVGAKGWNIRVSKTGYTEEAGRCLAMRILNGKRPVTVVLLDADGSAQRLRDAALIRKSLARQPS
;
A
#
# COMPACT_ATOMS: atom_id res chain seq x y z
N MET A 1 -41.21 -4.99 -28.83
CA MET A 1 -40.99 -4.06 -27.70
C MET A 1 -40.96 -2.65 -28.24
N SER A 2 -41.65 -1.72 -27.58
CA SER A 2 -41.50 -0.28 -27.88
C SER A 2 -40.11 0.22 -27.47
N THR A 3 -39.68 1.36 -28.02
CA THR A 3 -38.40 1.99 -27.67
C THR A 3 -38.29 2.26 -26.16
N GLU A 4 -39.40 2.65 -25.52
CA GLU A 4 -39.47 2.88 -24.07
C GLU A 4 -39.29 1.59 -23.25
N GLN A 5 -39.86 0.47 -23.72
CA GLN A 5 -39.67 -0.84 -23.08
C GLN A 5 -38.21 -1.28 -23.17
N LEU A 6 -37.54 -1.04 -24.29
CA LEU A 6 -36.11 -1.37 -24.46
C LEU A 6 -35.23 -0.52 -23.54
N VAL A 7 -35.50 0.77 -23.41
CA VAL A 7 -34.77 1.66 -22.50
C VAL A 7 -34.96 1.26 -21.05
N THR A 8 -36.19 0.93 -20.65
CA THR A 8 -36.51 0.51 -19.28
C THR A 8 -35.82 -0.82 -18.94
N LEU A 9 -35.85 -1.79 -19.86
CA LEU A 9 -35.16 -3.07 -19.71
C LEU A 9 -33.65 -2.85 -19.58
N PHE A 10 -33.06 -1.98 -20.40
CA PHE A 10 -31.63 -1.67 -20.34
C PHE A 10 -31.24 -1.05 -18.99
N ILE A 11 -31.98 -0.05 -18.51
CA ILE A 11 -31.70 0.61 -17.24
C ILE A 11 -31.81 -0.37 -16.08
N SER A 12 -32.86 -1.21 -16.07
CA SER A 12 -33.06 -2.21 -15.02
C SER A 12 -31.92 -3.24 -15.02
N ALA A 13 -31.58 -3.80 -16.19
CA ALA A 13 -30.53 -4.80 -16.33
C ALA A 13 -29.16 -4.28 -15.85
N TRP A 14 -28.76 -3.09 -16.31
CA TRP A 14 -27.50 -2.47 -15.90
C TRP A 14 -27.50 -2.01 -14.45
N GLY A 15 -28.62 -1.46 -13.96
CA GLY A 15 -28.75 -1.03 -12.56
C GLY A 15 -28.51 -2.19 -11.59
N TRP A 16 -29.19 -3.32 -11.81
CA TRP A 16 -29.02 -4.51 -10.98
C TRP A 16 -27.65 -5.17 -11.15
N ALA A 17 -27.11 -5.25 -12.37
CA ALA A 17 -25.77 -5.78 -12.59
C ALA A 17 -24.69 -4.97 -11.86
N LEU A 18 -24.77 -3.63 -11.90
CA LEU A 18 -23.82 -2.75 -11.21
C LEU A 18 -23.91 -2.88 -9.68
N LEU A 19 -25.12 -2.99 -9.12
CA LEU A 19 -25.31 -3.19 -7.69
C LEU A 19 -24.82 -4.56 -7.21
N ASN A 20 -25.16 -5.62 -7.94
CA ASN A 20 -24.68 -6.97 -7.65
C ASN A 20 -23.15 -7.05 -7.74
N PHE A 21 -22.56 -6.31 -8.68
CA PHE A 21 -21.12 -6.32 -8.84
C PHE A 21 -20.36 -5.79 -7.62
N ILE A 22 -20.97 -4.98 -6.75
CA ILE A 22 -20.31 -4.43 -5.54
C ILE A 22 -19.78 -5.56 -4.65
N TRP A 23 -20.61 -6.56 -4.34
CA TRP A 23 -20.16 -7.67 -3.50
C TRP A 23 -19.37 -8.71 -4.30
N GLN A 24 -19.74 -8.94 -5.57
CA GLN A 24 -19.05 -9.91 -6.42
C GLN A 24 -17.59 -9.50 -6.66
N GLY A 25 -17.35 -8.21 -6.93
CA GLY A 25 -16.00 -7.67 -7.08
C GLY A 25 -15.17 -7.82 -5.81
N LEU A 26 -15.77 -7.69 -4.62
CA LEU A 26 -15.09 -7.96 -3.35
C LEU A 26 -14.66 -9.42 -3.22
N VAL A 27 -15.55 -10.36 -3.58
CA VAL A 27 -15.23 -11.79 -3.53
C VAL A 27 -14.13 -12.15 -4.53
N ILE A 28 -14.21 -11.67 -5.76
CA ILE A 28 -13.14 -11.84 -6.77
C ILE A 28 -11.81 -11.30 -6.22
N GLY A 29 -11.83 -10.13 -5.57
CA GLY A 29 -10.68 -9.54 -4.92
C GLY A 29 -10.09 -10.40 -3.81
N ALA A 30 -10.92 -10.96 -2.93
CA ALA A 30 -10.48 -11.83 -1.84
C ALA A 30 -9.83 -13.11 -2.36
N VAL A 31 -10.44 -13.77 -3.36
CA VAL A 31 -9.88 -14.96 -4.01
C VAL A 31 -8.55 -14.63 -4.69
N ALA A 32 -8.48 -13.52 -5.44
CA ALA A 32 -7.25 -13.09 -6.07
C ALA A 32 -6.15 -12.79 -5.04
N ALA A 33 -6.48 -12.15 -3.91
CA ALA A 33 -5.54 -11.88 -2.84
C ALA A 33 -4.98 -13.17 -2.21
N LEU A 34 -5.85 -14.15 -1.95
CA LEU A 34 -5.44 -15.47 -1.47
C LEU A 34 -4.53 -16.18 -2.47
N LEU A 35 -4.91 -16.23 -3.75
CA LEU A 35 -4.10 -16.84 -4.80
C LEU A 35 -2.73 -16.17 -4.94
N LEU A 36 -2.67 -14.84 -4.89
CA LEU A 36 -1.41 -14.10 -4.91
C LEU A 36 -0.57 -14.35 -3.66
N ALA A 37 -1.19 -14.55 -2.50
CA ALA A 37 -0.49 -14.92 -1.27
C ALA A 37 0.14 -16.32 -1.38
N LEU A 38 -0.59 -17.29 -1.93
CA LEU A 38 -0.10 -18.64 -2.20
C LEU A 38 1.00 -18.65 -3.28
N LEU A 39 0.90 -17.74 -4.25
CA LEU A 39 1.85 -17.57 -5.34
C LEU A 39 3.01 -16.60 -5.04
N ARG A 40 3.24 -16.21 -3.78
CA ARG A 40 4.32 -15.27 -3.41
C ARG A 40 5.70 -15.72 -3.90
N GLY A 41 5.97 -17.03 -3.90
CA GLY A 41 7.22 -17.62 -4.39
C GLY A 41 7.22 -17.98 -5.88
N ALA A 42 6.13 -17.73 -6.60
CA ALA A 42 5.98 -18.10 -8.00
C ALA A 42 6.54 -17.02 -8.95
N PRO A 43 6.93 -17.41 -10.18
CA PRO A 43 7.27 -16.49 -11.25
C PRO A 43 6.22 -15.39 -11.44
N ALA A 44 6.67 -14.16 -11.72
CA ALA A 44 5.78 -13.01 -11.91
C ALA A 44 4.72 -13.25 -12.99
N ARG A 45 5.01 -14.07 -14.01
CA ARG A 45 4.04 -14.44 -15.06
C ARG A 45 2.75 -15.10 -14.53
N TRP A 46 2.84 -15.88 -13.46
CA TRP A 46 1.68 -16.56 -12.87
C TRP A 46 0.86 -15.61 -12.00
N ARG A 47 1.53 -14.73 -11.25
CA ARG A 47 0.87 -13.66 -10.50
C ARG A 47 0.17 -12.67 -11.45
N TYR A 48 0.83 -12.31 -12.55
CA TYR A 48 0.24 -11.55 -13.65
C TYR A 48 -1.02 -12.23 -14.22
N ALA A 49 -0.96 -13.54 -14.50
CA ALA A 49 -2.09 -14.29 -15.03
C ALA A 49 -3.30 -14.29 -14.07
N VAL A 50 -3.07 -14.45 -12.75
CA VAL A 50 -4.14 -14.34 -11.74
C VAL A 50 -4.78 -12.96 -11.76
N CYS A 51 -3.98 -11.89 -11.79
CA CYS A 51 -4.52 -10.53 -11.86
C CYS A 51 -5.31 -10.28 -13.16
N ALA A 52 -4.79 -10.74 -14.30
CA ALA A 52 -5.43 -10.57 -15.60
C ALA A 52 -6.76 -11.33 -15.68
N PHE A 53 -6.77 -12.58 -15.20
CA PHE A 53 -7.98 -13.40 -15.14
C PHE A 53 -9.03 -12.79 -14.21
N SER A 54 -8.62 -12.32 -13.03
CA SER A 54 -9.53 -11.69 -12.07
C SER A 54 -10.14 -10.40 -12.64
N LEU A 55 -9.36 -9.58 -13.36
CA LEU A 55 -9.89 -8.39 -14.04
C LEU A 55 -10.84 -8.74 -15.19
N ALA A 56 -10.54 -9.79 -15.96
CA ALA A 56 -11.45 -10.27 -16.99
C ALA A 56 -12.76 -10.76 -16.37
N LEU A 57 -12.71 -11.48 -15.25
CA LEU A 57 -13.91 -11.92 -14.52
C LEU A 57 -14.73 -10.73 -14.01
N CYS A 58 -14.07 -9.68 -13.49
CA CYS A 58 -14.74 -8.44 -13.09
C CYS A 58 -15.51 -7.78 -14.24
N LEU A 59 -15.00 -7.86 -15.47
CA LEU A 59 -15.68 -7.31 -16.65
C LEU A 59 -16.81 -8.22 -17.15
N LEU A 60 -16.57 -9.53 -17.20
CA LEU A 60 -17.50 -10.48 -17.80
C LEU A 60 -18.73 -10.72 -16.94
N LEU A 61 -18.60 -10.71 -15.61
CA LEU A 61 -19.70 -11.08 -14.72
C LEU A 61 -20.90 -10.11 -14.81
N PRO A 62 -20.73 -8.78 -14.75
CA PRO A 62 -21.85 -7.84 -14.95
C PRO A 62 -22.45 -7.94 -16.36
N LEU A 63 -21.62 -8.18 -17.39
CA LEU A 63 -22.08 -8.31 -18.78
C LEU A 63 -22.98 -9.53 -18.96
N VAL A 64 -22.61 -10.68 -18.38
CA VAL A 64 -23.44 -11.89 -18.42
C VAL A 64 -24.76 -11.65 -17.68
N GLN A 65 -24.73 -10.99 -16.51
CA GLN A 65 -25.95 -10.66 -15.77
C GLN A 65 -26.90 -9.74 -16.54
N CYS A 66 -26.36 -8.77 -17.29
CA CYS A 66 -27.18 -7.92 -18.16
C CYS A 66 -27.86 -8.69 -19.29
N LEU A 67 -27.23 -9.77 -19.78
CA LEU A 67 -27.76 -10.60 -20.87
C LEU A 67 -28.76 -11.66 -20.38
N ASP A 68 -28.72 -12.02 -19.10
CA ASP A 68 -29.54 -13.07 -18.49
C ASP A 68 -30.84 -12.55 -17.85
N VAL A 69 -31.16 -11.26 -18.04
CA VAL A 69 -32.45 -10.69 -17.61
C VAL A 69 -33.55 -11.22 -18.52
N ALA A 70 -34.21 -12.30 -18.09
CA ALA A 70 -35.37 -12.86 -18.78
C ALA A 70 -36.53 -11.83 -18.76
N PRO A 71 -37.27 -11.66 -19.87
CA PRO A 71 -38.42 -10.75 -19.93
C PRO A 71 -39.60 -11.17 -19.03
N SER A 72 -39.53 -12.33 -18.37
CA SER A 72 -40.52 -12.80 -17.38
C SER A 72 -40.21 -12.38 -15.94
N ASP A 73 -38.98 -11.91 -15.65
CA ASP A 73 -38.59 -11.44 -14.31
C ASP A 73 -39.02 -9.98 -14.05
N THR A 74 -39.54 -9.28 -15.06
CA THR A 74 -39.99 -7.88 -14.94
C THR A 74 -41.21 -7.70 -14.04
N ASP A 75 -42.06 -8.72 -13.90
CA ASP A 75 -43.26 -8.64 -13.06
C ASP A 75 -42.94 -8.75 -11.56
N LEU A 76 -41.84 -9.41 -11.20
CA LEU A 76 -41.38 -9.52 -9.80
C LEU A 76 -40.51 -8.34 -9.35
N ILE A 77 -39.84 -7.65 -10.29
CA ILE A 77 -38.99 -6.47 -10.01
C ILE A 77 -39.84 -5.24 -9.66
N GLY A 78 -41.13 -5.22 -10.07
CA GLY A 78 -42.07 -4.16 -9.76
C GLY A 78 -42.50 -4.11 -8.28
N GLU A 79 -42.38 -5.20 -7.52
CA GLU A 79 -42.93 -5.28 -6.15
C GLU A 79 -41.89 -5.04 -5.03
N LEU A 80 -40.61 -4.87 -5.34
CA LEU A 80 -39.56 -4.72 -4.32
C LEU A 80 -38.65 -3.49 -4.50
N SER A 81 -38.96 -2.47 -3.67
CA SER A 81 -38.08 -1.44 -3.09
C SER A 81 -38.06 -0.03 -3.72
N PRO A 82 -37.93 1.03 -2.88
CA PRO A 82 -37.67 2.42 -3.32
C PRO A 82 -36.35 2.61 -4.10
N LEU A 83 -35.57 1.55 -4.29
CA LEU A 83 -34.33 1.54 -5.07
C LEU A 83 -34.61 1.45 -6.58
N ALA A 84 -35.72 0.81 -6.98
CA ALA A 84 -36.10 0.66 -8.39
C ALA A 84 -36.36 2.03 -9.07
N GLU A 85 -37.00 2.95 -8.34
CA GLU A 85 -37.22 4.34 -8.79
C GLU A 85 -35.90 5.11 -9.03
N GLN A 86 -34.82 4.71 -8.36
CA GLN A 86 -33.51 5.38 -8.45
C GLN A 86 -32.59 4.77 -9.52
N MET A 87 -32.98 3.67 -10.18
CA MET A 87 -32.16 2.99 -11.17
C MET A 87 -31.76 3.88 -12.36
N PRO A 88 -32.65 4.70 -12.96
CA PRO A 88 -32.26 5.62 -14.02
C PRO A 88 -31.17 6.61 -13.59
N ALA A 89 -31.27 7.12 -12.36
CA ALA A 89 -30.28 8.05 -11.81
C ALA A 89 -28.93 7.36 -11.56
N LEU A 90 -28.94 6.12 -11.04
CA LEU A 90 -27.73 5.32 -10.81
C LEU A 90 -27.01 5.01 -12.13
N VAL A 91 -27.73 4.49 -13.12
CA VAL A 91 -27.17 4.16 -14.44
C VAL A 91 -26.71 5.43 -15.15
N GLY A 92 -27.45 6.54 -15.02
CA GLY A 92 -27.05 7.84 -15.55
C GLY A 92 -25.75 8.38 -14.93
N ALA A 93 -25.62 8.31 -13.60
CA ALA A 93 -24.40 8.72 -12.90
C ALA A 93 -23.20 7.83 -13.25
N TRP A 94 -23.42 6.52 -13.37
CA TRP A 94 -22.41 5.58 -13.84
C TRP A 94 -21.97 5.89 -15.29
N ALA A 95 -22.91 6.09 -16.21
CA ALA A 95 -22.64 6.38 -17.61
C ALA A 95 -21.85 7.70 -17.77
N LEU A 96 -22.20 8.72 -16.99
CA LEU A 96 -21.45 9.98 -16.93
C LEU A 96 -20.01 9.76 -16.45
N GLY A 97 -19.83 9.02 -15.36
CA GLY A 97 -18.50 8.71 -14.81
C GLY A 97 -17.64 7.89 -15.78
N ALA A 98 -18.21 6.85 -16.38
CA ALA A 98 -17.55 6.05 -17.42
C ALA A 98 -17.20 6.91 -18.64
N GLY A 99 -18.12 7.77 -19.09
CA GLY A 99 -17.90 8.71 -20.20
C GLY A 99 -16.72 9.65 -19.95
N LEU A 100 -16.61 10.21 -18.73
CA LEU A 100 -15.45 11.04 -18.34
C LEU A 100 -14.13 10.24 -18.36
N MET A 101 -14.14 8.99 -17.89
CA MET A 101 -12.96 8.12 -17.92
C MET A 101 -12.57 7.72 -19.35
N PHE A 102 -13.52 7.42 -20.22
CA PHE A 102 -13.26 7.16 -21.63
C PHE A 102 -12.79 8.41 -22.36
N GLY A 103 -13.31 9.58 -22.03
CA GLY A 103 -12.79 10.86 -22.54
C GLY A 103 -11.32 11.08 -22.16
N ARG A 104 -10.96 10.81 -20.90
CA ARG A 104 -9.56 10.83 -20.44
C ARG A 104 -8.68 9.84 -21.21
N LEU A 105 -9.17 8.62 -21.46
CA LEU A 105 -8.48 7.61 -22.26
C LEU A 105 -8.29 8.06 -23.71
N ALA A 106 -9.31 8.64 -24.34
CA ALA A 106 -9.26 9.18 -25.70
C ALA A 106 -8.24 10.32 -25.82
N LEU A 107 -8.17 11.22 -24.82
CA LEU A 107 -7.14 12.26 -24.75
C LEU A 107 -5.73 11.66 -24.66
N GLY A 108 -5.55 10.59 -23.87
CA GLY A 108 -4.29 9.85 -23.80
C GLY A 108 -3.90 9.24 -25.16
N LEU A 109 -4.83 8.60 -25.85
CA LEU A 109 -4.60 8.06 -27.19
C LEU A 109 -4.29 9.16 -28.22
N ALA A 110 -4.98 10.31 -28.15
CA ALA A 110 -4.71 11.47 -29.00
C ALA A 110 -3.31 12.05 -28.74
N TRP A 111 -2.87 12.09 -27.47
CA TRP A 111 -1.50 12.46 -27.11
C TRP A 111 -0.49 11.48 -27.70
N VAL A 112 -0.71 10.16 -27.59
CA VAL A 112 0.15 9.12 -28.18
C VAL A 112 0.25 9.29 -29.71
N ALA A 113 -0.88 9.49 -30.38
CA ALA A 113 -0.90 9.71 -31.84
C ALA A 113 -0.15 11.01 -32.23
N ARG A 114 -0.24 12.06 -31.40
CA ARG A 114 0.53 13.30 -31.60
C ARG A 114 2.02 13.09 -31.34
N ALA A 115 2.40 12.37 -30.28
CA ALA A 115 3.79 12.04 -29.95
C ALA A 115 4.45 11.22 -31.07
N HIS A 116 3.77 10.20 -31.59
CA HIS A 116 4.26 9.42 -32.73
C HIS A 116 4.48 10.30 -33.97
N ARG A 117 3.55 11.23 -34.28
CA ARG A 117 3.69 12.17 -35.41
C ARG A 117 4.84 13.17 -35.24
N ARG A 118 5.11 13.62 -34.01
CA ARG A 118 6.20 14.57 -33.70
C ARG A 118 7.57 13.91 -33.61
N SER A 119 7.62 12.62 -33.30
CA SER A 119 8.87 11.89 -33.17
C SER A 119 9.61 11.78 -34.51
N THR A 120 10.93 11.77 -34.48
CA THR A 120 11.79 11.59 -35.66
C THR A 120 12.36 10.17 -35.71
N ALA A 121 12.85 9.72 -36.87
CA ALA A 121 13.50 8.41 -36.95
C ALA A 121 14.82 8.43 -36.16
N ALA A 122 15.12 7.34 -35.44
CA ALA A 122 16.41 7.18 -34.78
C ALA A 122 17.53 6.90 -35.81
N PRO A 123 18.81 7.17 -35.48
CA PRO A 123 19.94 6.80 -36.32
C PRO A 123 19.92 5.32 -36.70
N ALA A 124 20.35 5.02 -37.93
CA ALA A 124 20.28 3.66 -38.50
C ALA A 124 21.03 2.61 -37.64
N GLU A 125 22.13 3.00 -37.00
CA GLU A 125 22.90 2.16 -36.08
C GLU A 125 22.05 1.70 -34.88
N TRP A 126 21.26 2.60 -34.31
CA TRP A 126 20.39 2.30 -33.17
C TRP A 126 19.17 1.48 -33.57
N GLN A 127 18.63 1.69 -34.78
CA GLN A 127 17.61 0.80 -35.35
C GLN A 127 18.16 -0.62 -35.53
N ALA A 128 19.38 -0.78 -36.07
CA ALA A 128 20.00 -2.09 -36.24
C ALA A 128 20.25 -2.82 -34.90
N ARG A 129 20.65 -2.09 -33.85
CA ARG A 129 20.78 -2.63 -32.48
C ARG A 129 19.42 -3.07 -31.93
N LEU A 130 18.36 -2.27 -32.11
CA LEU A 130 17.00 -2.64 -31.72
C LEU A 130 16.55 -3.91 -32.45
N ASP A 131 16.80 -4.03 -33.75
CA ASP A 131 16.43 -5.20 -34.55
C ASP A 131 17.20 -6.46 -34.14
N ALA A 132 18.46 -6.31 -33.72
CA ALA A 132 19.24 -7.41 -33.16
C ALA A 132 18.65 -7.89 -31.82
N LEU A 133 18.30 -6.97 -30.92
CA LEU A 133 17.64 -7.30 -29.64
C LEU A 133 16.25 -7.90 -29.86
N ALA A 134 15.48 -7.39 -30.82
CA ALA A 134 14.15 -7.90 -31.15
C ALA A 134 14.21 -9.35 -31.63
N ARG A 135 15.22 -9.70 -32.45
CA ARG A 135 15.49 -11.09 -32.86
C ARG A 135 15.86 -11.98 -31.68
N ARG A 136 16.71 -11.52 -30.74
CA ARG A 136 17.06 -12.27 -29.52
C ARG A 136 15.84 -12.53 -28.62
N LEU A 137 14.93 -11.56 -28.54
CA LEU A 137 13.65 -11.70 -27.84
C LEU A 137 12.60 -12.49 -28.64
N GLY A 138 12.93 -12.99 -29.84
CA GLY A 138 12.04 -13.79 -30.68
C GLY A 138 10.84 -13.02 -31.22
N LEU A 139 10.97 -11.71 -31.46
CA LEU A 139 9.97 -10.93 -32.18
C LEU A 139 10.11 -11.18 -33.68
N THR A 140 9.00 -11.52 -34.33
CA THR A 140 8.93 -11.72 -35.78
C THR A 140 8.50 -10.48 -36.54
N ARG A 141 8.01 -9.45 -35.84
CA ARG A 141 7.53 -8.21 -36.42
C ARG A 141 8.59 -7.12 -36.31
N PRO A 142 8.73 -6.26 -37.34
CA PRO A 142 9.63 -5.13 -37.26
C PRO A 142 9.14 -4.12 -36.21
N VAL A 143 10.05 -3.68 -35.33
CA VAL A 143 9.79 -2.64 -34.33
C VAL A 143 10.57 -1.39 -34.72
N ARG A 144 9.89 -0.25 -34.84
CA ARG A 144 10.54 1.01 -35.22
C ARG A 144 11.08 1.73 -33.99
N LEU A 145 12.30 2.26 -34.07
CA LEU A 145 12.85 3.17 -33.08
C LEU A 145 12.67 4.61 -33.52
N ARG A 146 12.11 5.45 -32.65
CA ARG A 146 11.92 6.87 -32.92
C ARG A 146 12.36 7.73 -31.74
N LEU A 147 12.79 8.95 -32.02
CA LEU A 147 13.27 9.90 -31.02
C LEU A 147 12.21 10.94 -30.70
N LEU A 148 11.98 11.18 -29.41
CA LEU A 148 11.12 12.25 -28.91
C LEU A 148 11.79 12.95 -27.72
N PRO A 149 12.30 14.18 -27.87
CA PRO A 149 13.11 14.85 -26.84
C PRO A 149 12.37 15.10 -25.51
N GLU A 150 11.05 15.26 -25.55
CA GLU A 150 10.21 15.64 -24.41
C GLU A 150 9.89 14.49 -23.43
N LEU A 151 10.43 13.29 -23.66
CA LEU A 151 10.15 12.11 -22.83
C LEU A 151 11.10 11.99 -21.63
N ALA A 152 10.55 11.56 -20.49
CA ALA A 152 11.28 11.19 -19.29
C ALA A 152 12.09 9.88 -19.45
N GLY A 153 11.53 8.92 -20.19
CA GLY A 153 12.16 7.63 -20.43
C GLY A 153 11.67 6.98 -21.73
N PRO A 154 12.23 5.81 -22.09
CA PRO A 154 11.78 5.02 -23.23
C PRO A 154 10.33 4.56 -23.03
N ILE A 155 9.55 4.49 -24.12
CA ILE A 155 8.15 4.01 -24.08
C ILE A 155 7.84 3.17 -25.33
N ALA A 156 7.38 1.94 -25.13
CA ALA A 156 6.80 1.09 -26.17
C ALA A 156 5.34 1.47 -26.49
N LEU A 157 5.04 1.64 -27.78
CA LEU A 157 3.73 2.03 -28.30
C LEU A 157 3.26 1.11 -29.42
N GLY A 158 1.95 0.93 -29.51
CA GLY A 158 1.28 0.31 -30.66
C GLY A 158 1.28 -1.22 -30.62
N THR A 159 0.18 -1.78 -31.12
CA THR A 159 -0.06 -3.23 -31.11
C THR A 159 0.32 -3.89 -32.44
N LEU A 160 -0.21 -3.37 -33.55
CA LEU A 160 -0.02 -3.93 -34.89
C LEU A 160 1.29 -3.45 -35.54
N LYS A 161 1.63 -2.17 -35.32
CA LYS A 161 2.86 -1.53 -35.79
C LYS A 161 3.64 -1.00 -34.58
N PRO A 162 4.34 -1.89 -33.86
CA PRO A 162 5.02 -1.50 -32.62
C PRO A 162 6.16 -0.51 -32.88
N CYS A 163 6.29 0.45 -31.98
CA CYS A 163 7.28 1.51 -32.04
C CYS A 163 7.81 1.76 -30.62
N VAL A 164 9.12 1.90 -30.47
CA VAL A 164 9.75 2.37 -29.23
C VAL A 164 10.09 3.85 -29.42
N LEU A 165 9.54 4.71 -28.55
CA LEU A 165 9.97 6.10 -28.46
C LEU A 165 11.09 6.22 -27.44
N LEU A 166 12.17 6.88 -27.82
CA LEU A 166 13.35 7.08 -27.00
C LEU A 166 13.64 8.57 -26.80
N PRO A 167 13.89 9.05 -25.58
CA PRO A 167 14.38 10.41 -25.37
C PRO A 167 15.76 10.58 -26.02
N ALA A 168 15.91 11.63 -26.83
CA ALA A 168 17.18 11.92 -27.49
C ALA A 168 18.34 12.12 -26.49
N ALA A 169 18.05 12.60 -25.28
CA ALA A 169 19.03 12.76 -24.21
C ALA A 169 19.65 11.43 -23.74
N LEU A 170 18.97 10.30 -23.88
CA LEU A 170 19.53 9.00 -23.48
C LEU A 170 20.62 8.53 -24.43
N LEU A 171 20.56 8.89 -25.71
CA LEU A 171 21.59 8.56 -26.68
C LEU A 171 22.94 9.19 -26.35
N THR A 172 22.93 10.36 -25.70
CA THR A 172 24.16 11.12 -25.39
C THR A 172 24.64 10.92 -23.96
N ARG A 173 23.75 10.53 -23.04
CA ARG A 173 24.06 10.44 -21.60
C ARG A 173 24.28 9.03 -21.07
N LEU A 174 23.74 8.00 -21.74
CA LEU A 174 23.88 6.62 -21.29
C LEU A 174 24.94 5.87 -22.11
N PRO A 175 25.77 5.04 -21.45
CA PRO A 175 26.58 4.03 -22.12
C PRO A 175 25.73 3.12 -23.01
N VAL A 176 26.31 2.66 -24.13
CA VAL A 176 25.61 1.90 -25.17
C VAL A 176 24.98 0.63 -24.62
N ASP A 177 25.69 -0.08 -23.75
CA ASP A 177 25.26 -1.32 -23.12
C ASP A 177 24.08 -1.13 -22.16
N LEU A 178 24.04 -0.02 -21.41
CA LEU A 178 22.91 0.30 -20.54
C LEU A 178 21.68 0.70 -21.36
N LEU A 179 21.88 1.46 -22.44
CA LEU A 179 20.78 1.82 -23.33
C LEU A 179 20.21 0.59 -24.06
N GLU A 180 21.05 -0.34 -24.51
CA GLU A 180 20.59 -1.64 -25.05
C GLU A 180 19.75 -2.41 -24.02
N ALA A 181 20.08 -2.34 -22.74
CA ALA A 181 19.29 -2.98 -21.70
C ALA A 181 17.89 -2.36 -21.55
N LEU A 182 17.78 -1.02 -21.61
CA LEU A 182 16.49 -0.34 -21.63
C LEU A 182 15.68 -0.66 -22.88
N LEU A 183 16.31 -0.73 -24.05
CA LEU A 183 15.63 -1.12 -25.29
C LEU A 183 15.13 -2.57 -25.24
N ALA A 184 15.90 -3.48 -24.64
CA ALA A 184 15.47 -4.86 -24.42
C ALA A 184 14.24 -4.94 -23.49
N HIS A 185 14.19 -4.09 -22.45
CA HIS A 185 13.02 -3.94 -21.57
C HIS A 185 11.77 -3.50 -22.34
N GLU A 186 11.88 -2.45 -23.15
CA GLU A 186 10.75 -1.97 -23.97
C GLU A 186 10.31 -3.00 -25.02
N LEU A 187 11.24 -3.74 -25.63
CA LEU A 187 10.93 -4.83 -26.54
C LEU A 187 10.22 -6.01 -25.84
N ALA A 188 10.49 -6.26 -24.56
CA ALA A 188 9.76 -7.26 -23.79
C ALA A 188 8.27 -6.89 -23.64
N HIS A 189 7.96 -5.60 -23.45
CA HIS A 189 6.58 -5.12 -23.48
C HIS A 189 5.92 -5.30 -24.85
N VAL A 190 6.65 -5.04 -25.94
CA VAL A 190 6.16 -5.27 -27.31
C VAL A 190 5.85 -6.76 -27.53
N ARG A 191 6.77 -7.66 -27.15
CA ARG A 191 6.61 -9.12 -27.28
C ARG A 191 5.35 -9.62 -26.56
N ARG A 192 5.04 -9.04 -25.41
CA ARG A 192 3.92 -9.41 -24.55
C ARG A 192 2.60 -8.74 -24.88
N TRP A 193 2.57 -7.87 -25.89
CA TRP A 193 1.37 -7.11 -26.27
C TRP A 193 0.87 -6.20 -25.14
N ASP A 194 1.78 -5.72 -24.30
CA ASP A 194 1.43 -4.97 -23.10
C ASP A 194 0.71 -3.65 -23.40
N TYR A 195 0.91 -3.07 -24.59
CA TYR A 195 0.14 -1.91 -25.05
C TYR A 195 -1.36 -2.22 -25.18
N LEU A 196 -1.73 -3.37 -25.77
CA LEU A 196 -3.13 -3.81 -25.87
C LEU A 196 -3.69 -4.15 -24.49
N ALA A 197 -2.91 -4.85 -23.67
CA ALA A 197 -3.30 -5.18 -22.29
C ALA A 197 -3.58 -3.91 -21.47
N ASN A 198 -2.76 -2.87 -21.63
CA ASN A 198 -2.98 -1.56 -21.00
C ASN A 198 -4.26 -0.87 -21.48
N LEU A 199 -4.59 -0.96 -22.77
CA LEU A 199 -5.82 -0.39 -23.30
C LEU A 199 -7.06 -1.09 -22.75
N LEU A 200 -7.05 -2.43 -22.74
CA LEU A 200 -8.12 -3.24 -22.15
C LEU A 200 -8.27 -2.97 -20.65
N GLN A 201 -7.16 -2.93 -19.92
CA GLN A 201 -7.13 -2.59 -18.51
C GLN A 201 -7.71 -1.19 -18.24
N SER A 202 -7.37 -0.20 -19.08
CA SER A 202 -7.90 1.16 -18.95
C SER A 202 -9.40 1.22 -19.24
N ALA A 203 -9.90 0.40 -20.17
CA ALA A 203 -11.33 0.28 -20.43
C ALA A 203 -12.08 -0.36 -19.24
N VAL A 204 -11.50 -1.39 -18.62
CA VAL A 204 -12.05 -2.00 -17.38
C VAL A 204 -12.07 -0.98 -16.23
N GLU A 205 -10.97 -0.23 -16.03
CA GLU A 205 -10.92 0.87 -15.04
C GLU A 205 -11.96 1.96 -15.33
N ALA A 206 -12.25 2.25 -16.61
CA ALA A 206 -13.26 3.23 -16.99
C ALA A 206 -14.68 2.75 -16.72
N LEU A 207 -15.00 1.49 -17.02
CA LEU A 207 -16.33 0.91 -16.80
C LEU A 207 -16.62 0.66 -15.32
N LEU A 208 -15.61 0.25 -14.55
CA LEU A 208 -15.74 -0.13 -13.14
C LEU A 208 -15.01 0.86 -12.22
N PHE A 209 -14.97 2.13 -12.60
CA PHE A 209 -14.20 3.20 -11.93
C PHE A 209 -14.57 3.37 -10.45
N PHE A 210 -15.77 2.99 -10.05
CA PHE A 210 -16.26 3.11 -8.68
C PHE A 210 -15.73 1.99 -7.76
N HIS A 211 -15.19 0.90 -8.31
CA HIS A 211 -14.90 -0.31 -7.54
C HIS A 211 -13.43 -0.39 -7.07
N PRO A 212 -13.13 -0.34 -5.76
CA PRO A 212 -11.75 -0.27 -5.25
C PRO A 212 -10.90 -1.51 -5.56
N ILE A 213 -11.52 -2.70 -5.62
CA ILE A 213 -10.79 -3.93 -5.99
C ILE A 213 -10.30 -3.89 -7.44
N VAL A 214 -11.03 -3.26 -8.36
CA VAL A 214 -10.59 -3.14 -9.76
C VAL A 214 -9.33 -2.29 -9.81
N TRP A 215 -9.29 -1.16 -9.08
CA TRP A 215 -8.09 -0.34 -8.95
C TRP A 215 -6.91 -1.10 -8.32
N TRP A 216 -7.17 -1.88 -7.27
CA TRP A 216 -6.14 -2.72 -6.63
C TRP A 216 -5.59 -3.79 -7.59
N LEU A 217 -6.46 -4.60 -8.21
CA LEU A 217 -6.08 -5.62 -9.19
C LEU A 217 -5.31 -5.01 -10.37
N SER A 218 -5.78 -3.89 -10.88
CA SER A 218 -5.17 -3.14 -11.98
C SER A 218 -3.78 -2.60 -11.59
N SER A 219 -3.62 -2.09 -10.37
CA SER A 219 -2.32 -1.67 -9.84
C SER A 219 -1.35 -2.84 -9.68
N ARG A 220 -1.86 -4.00 -9.23
CA ARG A 220 -1.06 -5.22 -9.08
C ARG A 220 -0.65 -5.77 -10.44
N LEU A 221 -1.57 -5.82 -11.40
CA LEU A 221 -1.28 -6.25 -12.77
C LEU A 221 -0.17 -5.42 -13.41
N ARG A 222 -0.17 -4.09 -13.19
CA ARG A 222 0.92 -3.18 -13.62
C ARG A 222 2.26 -3.55 -13.00
N ALA A 223 2.32 -3.72 -11.68
CA ALA A 223 3.56 -4.09 -10.99
C ALA A 223 4.10 -5.43 -11.51
N GLU A 224 3.26 -6.47 -11.58
CA GLU A 224 3.67 -7.79 -12.09
C GLU A 224 4.10 -7.74 -13.56
N ARG A 225 3.52 -6.84 -14.37
CA ARG A 225 3.91 -6.64 -15.77
C ARG A 225 5.36 -6.17 -15.89
N GLU A 226 5.76 -5.20 -15.08
CA GLU A 226 7.14 -4.69 -15.04
C GLU A 226 8.11 -5.80 -14.65
N LEU A 227 7.77 -6.61 -13.64
CA LEU A 227 8.60 -7.75 -13.24
C LEU A 227 8.78 -8.75 -14.40
N VAL A 228 7.71 -9.09 -15.13
CA VAL A 228 7.82 -10.01 -16.26
C VAL A 228 8.67 -9.42 -17.40
N ALA A 229 8.58 -8.12 -17.66
CA ALA A 229 9.40 -7.45 -18.67
C ALA A 229 10.89 -7.44 -18.26
N ASP A 230 11.19 -7.21 -16.98
CA ASP A 230 12.55 -7.32 -16.45
C ASP A 230 13.12 -8.74 -16.64
N ASP A 231 12.33 -9.78 -16.34
CA ASP A 231 12.78 -11.18 -16.46
C ASP A 231 13.12 -11.53 -17.92
N LEU A 232 12.27 -11.11 -18.87
CA LEU A 232 12.47 -11.36 -20.30
C LEU A 232 13.68 -10.61 -20.86
N SER A 233 13.84 -9.34 -20.48
CA SER A 233 14.96 -8.52 -20.95
C SER A 233 16.29 -9.00 -20.36
N ALA A 234 16.33 -9.29 -19.06
CA ALA A 234 17.50 -9.87 -18.41
C ALA A 234 17.90 -11.22 -19.05
N GLN A 235 16.93 -12.08 -19.35
CA GLN A 235 17.19 -13.35 -20.03
C GLN A 235 17.74 -13.16 -21.45
N ALA A 236 17.21 -12.19 -22.21
CA ALA A 236 17.69 -11.91 -23.56
C ALA A 236 19.08 -11.26 -23.62
N LEU A 237 19.45 -10.51 -22.58
CA LEU A 237 20.76 -9.89 -22.42
C LEU A 237 21.80 -10.87 -21.84
N GLY A 238 21.35 -11.89 -21.10
CA GLY A 238 22.22 -12.80 -20.34
C GLY A 238 22.86 -12.14 -19.11
N ASP A 239 22.42 -10.93 -18.74
CA ASP A 239 23.04 -10.10 -17.71
C ASP A 239 21.98 -9.26 -16.99
N SER A 240 21.48 -9.77 -15.87
CA SER A 240 20.49 -9.09 -15.02
C SER A 240 21.05 -7.82 -14.37
N ARG A 241 22.37 -7.78 -14.10
CA ARG A 241 23.03 -6.65 -13.46
C ARG A 241 23.06 -5.44 -14.39
N ARG A 242 23.29 -5.64 -15.68
CA ARG A 242 23.24 -4.58 -16.69
C ARG A 242 21.89 -3.88 -16.72
N LEU A 243 20.79 -4.64 -16.66
CA LEU A 243 19.45 -4.06 -16.60
C LEU A 243 19.24 -3.27 -15.30
N ALA A 244 19.70 -3.79 -14.16
CA ALA A 244 19.62 -3.07 -12.88
C ALA A 244 20.36 -1.72 -12.91
N LEU A 245 21.58 -1.70 -13.48
CA LEU A 245 22.36 -0.48 -13.67
C LEU A 245 21.69 0.50 -14.63
N ALA A 246 21.09 0.01 -15.71
CA ALA A 246 20.38 0.83 -16.68
C ALA A 246 19.13 1.50 -16.06
N LEU A 247 18.35 0.75 -15.28
CA LEU A 247 17.20 1.26 -14.54
C LEU A 247 17.62 2.31 -13.49
N HIS A 248 18.74 2.08 -12.81
CA HIS A 248 19.30 3.03 -11.86
C HIS A 248 19.75 4.33 -12.57
N ALA A 249 20.52 4.22 -13.65
CA ALA A 249 20.99 5.37 -14.41
C ALA A 249 19.83 6.19 -15.00
N LEU A 250 18.78 5.53 -15.48
CA LEU A 250 17.56 6.21 -15.93
C LEU A 250 16.91 7.02 -14.79
N SER A 251 16.87 6.47 -13.58
CA SER A 251 16.28 7.16 -12.42
C SER A 251 17.07 8.38 -11.94
N GLU A 252 18.38 8.41 -12.15
CA GLU A 252 19.22 9.58 -11.85
C GLU A 252 19.04 10.70 -12.88
N LEU A 253 18.67 10.34 -14.11
CA LEU A 253 18.35 11.31 -15.17
C LEU A 253 16.96 11.94 -14.99
N ASP A 254 16.06 11.29 -14.24
CA ASP A 254 14.63 11.60 -14.11
C ASP A 254 14.29 12.75 -13.12
N HIS A 255 15.26 13.64 -12.83
CA HIS A 255 15.08 14.76 -11.89
C HIS A 255 14.27 15.96 -12.43
N THR A 256 13.58 15.82 -13.57
CA THR A 256 12.73 16.87 -14.16
C THR A 256 11.24 16.45 -14.19
N PRO A 257 10.33 17.17 -13.50
CA PRO A 257 8.92 16.82 -13.46
C PRO A 257 8.18 17.37 -14.69
N MET A 258 8.19 16.67 -15.83
CA MET A 258 7.46 17.13 -17.04
C MET A 258 6.73 16.01 -17.83
N THR A 259 6.35 14.90 -17.20
CA THR A 259 5.27 14.05 -17.76
C THR A 259 3.91 14.55 -17.24
N PRO A 260 2.96 14.94 -18.12
CA PRO A 260 1.60 15.23 -17.68
C PRO A 260 1.01 14.00 -16.94
N PRO A 261 0.19 14.20 -15.89
CA PRO A 261 -0.31 13.15 -14.99
C PRO A 261 -1.35 12.21 -15.63
N LEU A 262 -1.29 12.04 -16.95
CA LEU A 262 -2.22 11.24 -17.75
C LEU A 262 -1.68 9.82 -18.04
N ALA A 263 -0.41 9.56 -17.77
CA ALA A 263 0.17 8.22 -17.72
C ALA A 263 0.56 7.89 -16.26
N PRO A 264 0.21 6.71 -15.71
CA PRO A 264 0.67 6.33 -14.39
C PRO A 264 2.19 6.11 -14.44
N ALA A 265 2.96 7.10 -13.99
CA ALA A 265 4.38 6.93 -13.73
C ALA A 265 4.56 5.94 -12.57
N ALA A 266 5.51 5.01 -12.72
CA ALA A 266 5.89 4.08 -11.67
C ALA A 266 6.34 4.88 -10.43
N ARG A 267 5.69 4.65 -9.29
CA ARG A 267 6.09 5.29 -8.03
C ARG A 267 7.47 4.73 -7.63
N GLY A 268 8.41 5.59 -7.22
CA GLY A 268 9.81 5.21 -6.95
C GLY A 268 10.09 4.11 -5.92
N GLY A 269 9.07 3.53 -5.26
CA GLY A 269 9.22 2.31 -4.46
C GLY A 269 9.23 1.01 -5.29
N ASP A 270 8.59 1.01 -6.46
CA ASP A 270 8.53 -0.15 -7.37
C ASP A 270 9.88 -0.38 -8.09
N LEU A 271 10.60 0.72 -8.39
CA LEU A 271 11.89 0.68 -9.05
C LEU A 271 12.98 0.02 -8.20
N LEU A 272 13.08 0.37 -6.91
CA LEU A 272 14.09 -0.20 -6.01
C LEU A 272 13.89 -1.71 -5.85
N HIS A 273 12.64 -2.15 -5.69
CA HIS A 273 12.31 -3.57 -5.62
C HIS A 273 12.72 -4.33 -6.90
N ARG A 274 12.55 -3.72 -8.08
CA ARG A 274 12.99 -4.30 -9.36
C ARG A 274 14.51 -4.42 -9.44
N ILE A 275 15.24 -3.38 -9.05
CA ILE A 275 16.72 -3.37 -9.01
C ILE A 275 17.23 -4.45 -8.04
N GLU A 276 16.70 -4.52 -6.82
CA GLU A 276 17.06 -5.54 -5.83
C GLU A 276 16.82 -6.96 -6.36
N ARG A 277 15.67 -7.19 -7.01
CA ARG A 277 15.32 -8.50 -7.58
C ARG A 277 16.28 -8.94 -8.69
N LEU A 278 16.71 -8.00 -9.54
CA LEU A 278 17.66 -8.25 -10.61
C LEU A 278 19.08 -8.55 -10.10
N LEU A 279 19.47 -7.95 -8.97
CA LEU A 279 20.78 -8.15 -8.36
C LEU A 279 20.84 -9.42 -7.48
N ALA A 280 19.72 -9.83 -6.88
CA ALA A 280 19.62 -10.99 -6.01
C ALA A 280 18.39 -11.87 -6.36
N PRO A 281 18.46 -12.66 -7.45
CA PRO A 281 17.36 -13.52 -7.86
C PRO A 281 17.11 -14.60 -6.79
N ARG A 282 15.95 -14.56 -6.14
CA ARG A 282 15.53 -15.60 -5.19
C ARG A 282 15.19 -16.90 -5.92
N PRO A 283 15.55 -18.08 -5.37
CA PRO A 283 15.16 -19.36 -5.96
C PRO A 283 13.63 -19.48 -6.04
N GLN A 284 13.12 -19.86 -7.21
CA GLN A 284 11.69 -20.03 -7.46
C GLN A 284 11.20 -21.31 -6.77
N ALA A 285 10.17 -21.20 -5.93
CA ALA A 285 9.61 -22.37 -5.24
C ALA A 285 8.87 -23.28 -6.23
N THR A 286 9.17 -24.57 -6.25
CA THR A 286 8.60 -25.58 -7.16
C THR A 286 7.11 -25.86 -6.96
N GLY A 287 6.50 -25.38 -5.86
CA GLY A 287 5.10 -25.61 -5.48
C GLY A 287 4.03 -24.84 -6.28
N TRP A 288 4.41 -23.93 -7.18
CA TRP A 288 3.43 -23.13 -7.96
C TRP A 288 2.55 -23.97 -8.90
N LYS A 289 2.96 -25.20 -9.24
CA LYS A 289 2.21 -26.10 -10.12
C LYS A 289 0.81 -26.46 -9.58
N LEU A 290 0.59 -26.31 -8.26
CA LEU A 290 -0.70 -26.52 -7.60
C LEU A 290 -1.70 -25.35 -7.78
N ALA A 291 -1.29 -24.21 -8.36
CA ALA A 291 -2.17 -23.06 -8.55
C ALA A 291 -3.11 -23.16 -9.76
N LEU A 292 -2.79 -24.02 -10.74
CA LEU A 292 -3.65 -24.28 -11.90
C LEU A 292 -5.03 -24.85 -11.50
N PRO A 293 -5.13 -25.91 -10.66
CA PRO A 293 -6.43 -26.43 -10.23
C PRO A 293 -7.21 -25.43 -9.36
N ALA A 294 -6.55 -24.60 -8.55
CA ALA A 294 -7.24 -23.57 -7.75
C ALA A 294 -7.89 -22.48 -8.61
N LEU A 295 -7.25 -22.08 -9.72
CA LEU A 295 -7.80 -21.15 -10.72
C LEU A 295 -9.02 -21.75 -11.45
N LEU A 296 -8.95 -23.05 -11.79
CA LEU A 296 -10.04 -23.79 -12.43
C LEU A 296 -11.23 -23.97 -11.49
N ILE A 297 -10.99 -24.32 -10.22
CA ILE A 297 -12.04 -24.50 -9.20
C ILE A 297 -12.73 -23.16 -8.89
N ALA A 298 -11.97 -22.07 -8.77
CA ALA A 298 -12.56 -20.74 -8.60
C ALA A 298 -13.45 -20.38 -9.80
N ALA A 299 -12.99 -20.61 -11.03
CA ALA A 299 -13.78 -20.34 -12.23
C ALA A 299 -15.06 -21.18 -12.32
N THR A 300 -15.01 -22.48 -11.99
CA THR A 300 -16.17 -23.37 -12.05
C THR A 300 -17.19 -23.10 -10.95
N SER A 301 -16.75 -22.76 -9.74
CA SER A 301 -17.66 -22.50 -8.61
C SER A 301 -18.50 -21.23 -8.79
N PHE A 302 -18.00 -20.21 -9.52
CA PHE A 302 -18.79 -19.01 -9.81
C PHE A 302 -19.80 -19.20 -10.94
N VAL A 303 -19.50 -20.02 -11.95
CA VAL A 303 -20.44 -20.33 -13.04
C VAL A 303 -21.60 -21.21 -12.55
N VAL A 304 -21.34 -22.10 -11.59
CA VAL A 304 -22.38 -22.97 -11.01
C VAL A 304 -23.39 -22.18 -10.15
N GLN A 305 -22.96 -21.12 -9.45
CA GLN A 305 -23.90 -20.26 -8.70
C GLN A 305 -24.75 -19.33 -9.59
N ALA A 306 -24.29 -18.99 -10.80
CA ALA A 306 -25.11 -18.26 -11.75
C ALA A 306 -26.29 -19.10 -12.31
N LYS A 307 -26.21 -20.44 -12.21
CA LYS A 307 -27.24 -21.36 -12.69
C LYS A 307 -28.07 -22.05 -11.60
N SER A 308 -27.71 -21.94 -10.32
CA SER A 308 -28.49 -22.51 -9.22
C SER A 308 -29.49 -21.51 -8.67
N LYS A 309 -30.40 -21.04 -9.51
CA LYS A 309 -31.59 -20.30 -9.09
C LYS A 309 -32.82 -21.13 -9.44
N ASP A 310 -32.85 -22.36 -8.93
CA ASP A 310 -34.04 -23.23 -8.87
C ASP A 310 -33.73 -24.41 -7.94
N ALA A 311 -33.92 -24.22 -6.63
CA ALA A 311 -34.11 -25.32 -5.68
C ALA A 311 -34.62 -24.79 -4.32
N LYS A 312 -35.94 -24.57 -4.26
CA LYS A 312 -36.89 -24.85 -3.17
C LYS A 312 -36.54 -24.56 -1.71
N ASP A 313 -37.36 -23.66 -1.15
CA ASP A 313 -38.14 -23.80 0.09
C ASP A 313 -37.74 -24.90 1.08
N THR A 314 -37.21 -24.49 2.24
CA THR A 314 -37.42 -25.18 3.51
C THR A 314 -37.32 -24.14 4.66
N PRO A 315 -38.21 -24.17 5.69
CA PRO A 315 -38.22 -23.16 6.75
C PRO A 315 -37.04 -23.31 7.72
N PRO A 316 -36.62 -22.23 8.41
CA PRO A 316 -35.46 -22.28 9.30
C PRO A 316 -35.81 -22.96 10.65
N PRO A 317 -34.91 -23.76 11.25
CA PRO A 317 -35.08 -24.24 12.61
C PRO A 317 -34.69 -23.16 13.63
N GLU A 318 -35.40 -23.18 14.76
CA GLU A 318 -35.20 -22.30 15.92
C GLU A 318 -33.79 -22.37 16.52
N PRO A 319 -33.27 -21.28 17.11
CA PRO A 319 -31.96 -21.27 17.76
C PRO A 319 -32.00 -21.92 19.15
N VAL A 320 -31.25 -23.01 19.31
CA VAL A 320 -30.93 -23.62 20.61
C VAL A 320 -29.83 -22.80 21.29
N ALA A 321 -30.13 -22.38 22.53
CA ALA A 321 -29.23 -21.67 23.41
C ALA A 321 -27.95 -22.47 23.72
N ALA A 322 -26.80 -21.78 23.62
CA ALA A 322 -25.55 -22.21 24.22
C ALA A 322 -25.06 -21.11 25.18
N THR A 323 -25.06 -21.48 26.45
CA THR A 323 -24.62 -20.74 27.62
C THR A 323 -23.12 -20.44 27.53
N ALA A 324 -22.74 -19.16 27.51
CA ALA A 324 -21.39 -18.71 27.83
C ALA A 324 -21.46 -17.89 29.12
N ALA A 325 -20.89 -18.45 30.19
CA ALA A 325 -20.70 -17.74 31.45
C ALA A 325 -19.65 -16.63 31.24
N ALA A 326 -20.11 -15.38 31.28
CA ALA A 326 -19.27 -14.20 31.40
C ALA A 326 -19.23 -13.77 32.87
N ALA A 327 -18.02 -13.49 33.38
CA ALA A 327 -17.85 -12.76 34.63
C ALA A 327 -18.30 -11.31 34.44
N ASP A 328 -19.12 -10.85 35.39
CA ASP A 328 -19.83 -9.58 35.38
C ASP A 328 -18.93 -8.35 35.49
N THR A 329 -19.09 -7.43 34.54
CA THR A 329 -19.04 -5.98 34.76
C THR A 329 -19.93 -5.33 33.69
N PRO A 330 -20.81 -4.37 34.00
CA PRO A 330 -21.76 -3.85 33.02
C PRO A 330 -21.02 -3.18 31.85
N PRO A 331 -21.31 -3.50 30.57
CA PRO A 331 -20.64 -2.87 29.45
C PRO A 331 -21.12 -1.42 29.36
N ALA A 332 -20.27 -0.50 29.80
CA ALA A 332 -20.42 0.90 29.42
C ALA A 332 -20.51 0.98 27.89
N GLN A 333 -21.47 1.75 27.38
CA GLN A 333 -21.74 1.92 25.96
C GLN A 333 -20.48 2.41 25.22
N GLN A 334 -19.71 1.48 24.64
CA GLN A 334 -18.48 1.79 23.92
C GLN A 334 -18.80 2.52 22.62
N LEU A 335 -17.94 3.46 22.23
CA LEU A 335 -18.04 4.21 20.99
C LEU A 335 -17.95 3.27 19.77
N LYS A 336 -19.06 3.08 19.06
CA LYS A 336 -19.09 2.37 17.77
C LYS A 336 -18.77 3.35 16.64
N LEU A 337 -17.50 3.48 16.30
CA LEU A 337 -17.03 4.37 15.22
C LEU A 337 -16.51 3.57 14.02
N PRO A 338 -16.76 4.03 12.77
CA PRO A 338 -16.25 3.38 11.56
C PRO A 338 -14.78 3.75 11.33
N VAL A 339 -13.90 3.35 12.24
CA VAL A 339 -12.45 3.49 12.09
C VAL A 339 -11.90 2.40 11.17
N ASN A 340 -10.81 2.67 10.48
CA ASN A 340 -10.14 1.75 9.56
C ASN A 340 -9.10 0.86 10.25
N ALA A 341 -8.45 1.33 11.31
CA ALA A 341 -7.52 0.53 12.11
C ALA A 341 -8.17 -0.79 12.58
N LYS A 342 -7.41 -1.89 12.47
CA LYS A 342 -7.90 -3.24 12.82
C LYS A 342 -7.89 -3.49 14.31
N HIS A 343 -6.86 -3.00 15.01
CA HIS A 343 -6.75 -3.13 16.47
C HIS A 343 -6.73 -1.74 17.10
N VAL A 344 -7.70 -1.47 17.96
CA VAL A 344 -7.97 -0.14 18.50
C VAL A 344 -8.28 -0.23 19.98
N VAL A 345 -7.70 0.69 20.74
CA VAL A 345 -8.21 0.99 22.08
C VAL A 345 -8.18 2.51 22.31
N VAL A 346 -9.24 3.01 22.94
CA VAL A 346 -9.35 4.37 23.44
C VAL A 346 -9.67 4.28 24.92
N VAL A 347 -8.81 4.85 25.76
CA VAL A 347 -8.91 4.75 27.22
C VAL A 347 -8.96 6.16 27.80
N ASP A 348 -9.89 6.38 28.72
CA ASP A 348 -9.83 7.52 29.62
C ASP A 348 -8.82 7.25 30.72
N ASP A 349 -7.71 7.99 30.73
CA ASP A 349 -6.62 7.73 31.66
C ASP A 349 -6.99 8.09 33.11
N ALA A 350 -7.99 8.94 33.34
CA ALA A 350 -8.42 9.32 34.68
C ALA A 350 -9.22 8.21 35.37
N THR A 351 -10.04 7.50 34.60
CA THR A 351 -10.95 6.47 35.13
C THR A 351 -10.50 5.04 34.80
N GLY A 352 -9.53 4.86 33.89
CA GLY A 352 -9.16 3.57 33.33
C GLY A 352 -10.23 2.98 32.40
N LYS A 353 -11.32 3.71 32.16
CA LYS A 353 -12.46 3.23 31.37
C LYS A 353 -12.10 3.15 29.89
N VAL A 354 -12.32 1.97 29.31
CA VAL A 354 -12.23 1.77 27.85
C VAL A 354 -13.44 2.42 27.19
N LEU A 355 -13.20 3.48 26.42
CA LEU A 355 -14.21 4.23 25.67
C LEU A 355 -14.50 3.59 24.31
N MET A 356 -13.51 2.93 23.73
CA MET A 356 -13.62 2.21 22.47
C MET A 356 -12.61 1.07 22.46
N ALA A 357 -13.03 -0.10 22.00
CA ALA A 357 -12.12 -1.20 21.70
C ALA A 357 -12.53 -1.88 20.38
N ARG A 358 -11.54 -2.35 19.63
CA ARG A 358 -11.72 -3.28 18.53
C ARG A 358 -10.51 -4.18 18.51
N ASP A 359 -10.74 -5.48 18.71
CA ASP A 359 -9.69 -6.50 18.78
C ASP A 359 -8.42 -6.02 19.53
N PRO A 360 -8.56 -5.45 20.75
CA PRO A 360 -7.51 -4.66 21.37
C PRO A 360 -6.36 -5.52 21.93
N ASP A 361 -6.57 -6.82 22.09
CA ASP A 361 -5.64 -7.77 22.70
C ASP A 361 -4.94 -8.67 21.67
N ALA A 362 -5.15 -8.43 20.37
CA ALA A 362 -4.40 -9.11 19.32
C ALA A 362 -2.91 -8.75 19.40
N VAL A 363 -2.06 -9.78 19.38
CA VAL A 363 -0.61 -9.62 19.38
C VAL A 363 -0.13 -9.37 17.96
N VAL A 364 0.26 -8.12 17.68
CA VAL A 364 0.64 -7.68 16.35
C VAL A 364 1.94 -6.88 16.36
N PRO A 365 2.67 -6.82 15.23
CA PRO A 365 3.84 -5.95 15.12
C PRO A 365 3.47 -4.48 15.36
N ILE A 366 4.28 -3.76 16.15
CA ILE A 366 3.99 -2.37 16.55
C ILE A 366 4.89 -1.33 15.89
N ALA A 367 5.78 -1.78 15.02
CA ALA A 367 6.75 -0.95 14.32
C ALA A 367 7.47 0.03 15.29
N SER A 368 7.72 1.26 14.84
CA SER A 368 8.39 2.31 15.62
C SER A 368 7.64 2.81 16.86
N LEU A 369 6.45 2.29 17.21
CA LEU A 369 5.90 2.56 18.54
C LEU A 369 6.82 2.02 19.65
N THR A 370 7.61 0.98 19.34
CA THR A 370 8.73 0.46 20.12
C THR A 370 9.63 1.55 20.72
N LYS A 371 9.87 2.65 19.98
CA LYS A 371 10.78 3.72 20.42
C LYS A 371 10.29 4.46 21.67
N LEU A 372 9.01 4.34 22.06
CA LEU A 372 8.54 4.83 23.36
C LEU A 372 9.16 4.03 24.51
N LEU A 373 9.22 2.70 24.39
CA LEU A 373 9.92 1.84 25.36
C LEU A 373 11.42 2.10 25.36
N THR A 374 12.04 2.23 24.18
CA THR A 374 13.46 2.59 24.03
C THR A 374 13.78 3.89 24.75
N ALA A 375 12.97 4.92 24.56
CA ALA A 375 13.13 6.20 25.23
C ALA A 375 13.01 6.07 26.75
N MET A 376 12.00 5.35 27.26
CA MET A 376 11.84 5.14 28.70
C MET A 376 13.05 4.42 29.31
N VAL A 377 13.57 3.38 28.65
CA VAL A 377 14.79 2.66 29.09
C VAL A 377 16.00 3.57 29.17
N VAL A 378 16.23 4.40 28.14
CA VAL A 378 17.36 5.35 28.11
C VAL A 378 17.22 6.40 29.22
N LEU A 379 16.01 6.92 29.43
CA LEU A 379 15.74 7.95 30.43
C LEU A 379 15.84 7.43 31.87
N ASP A 380 15.39 6.21 32.13
CA ASP A 380 15.50 5.57 33.45
C ASP A 380 16.94 5.37 33.89
N ALA A 381 17.85 5.16 32.94
CA ALA A 381 19.26 4.99 33.21
C ALA A 381 19.98 6.29 33.61
N LYS A 382 19.31 7.45 33.48
CA LYS A 382 19.83 8.79 33.88
C LYS A 382 21.25 9.07 33.35
N LEU A 383 21.51 8.63 32.12
CA LEU A 383 22.79 8.83 31.44
C LEU A 383 23.03 10.32 31.13
N ASP A 384 24.29 10.71 30.92
CA ASP A 384 24.64 12.07 30.55
C ASP A 384 23.95 12.45 29.21
N PRO A 385 23.04 13.45 29.20
CA PRO A 385 22.35 13.88 27.99
C PRO A 385 23.28 14.52 26.96
N ASN A 386 24.44 15.03 27.37
CA ASN A 386 25.40 15.74 26.53
C ASN A 386 26.46 14.84 25.89
N GLU A 387 26.56 13.59 26.35
CA GLU A 387 27.47 12.59 25.80
C GLU A 387 27.34 12.51 24.28
N LYS A 388 28.47 12.60 23.58
CA LYS A 388 28.52 12.56 22.12
C LYS A 388 28.47 11.13 21.64
N LEU A 389 27.38 10.78 20.97
CA LEU A 389 27.19 9.50 20.31
C LEU A 389 27.61 9.63 18.86
N ARG A 390 28.45 8.69 18.41
CA ARG A 390 28.81 8.54 17.00
C ARG A 390 27.96 7.46 16.37
N ILE A 391 27.34 7.78 15.24
CA ILE A 391 26.67 6.78 14.40
C ILE A 391 27.72 5.94 13.69
N THR A 392 27.58 4.63 13.76
CA THR A 392 28.49 3.61 13.23
C THR A 392 27.80 2.74 12.19
N SER A 393 28.55 1.83 11.57
CA SER A 393 27.99 0.80 10.67
C SER A 393 26.97 -0.08 11.38
N ASP A 394 27.13 -0.30 12.68
CA ASP A 394 26.29 -1.22 13.46
C ASP A 394 24.89 -0.63 13.70
N ASP A 395 24.76 0.70 13.59
CA ASP A 395 23.48 1.39 13.69
C ASP A 395 22.68 1.34 12.37
N VAL A 396 23.28 0.81 11.29
CA VAL A 396 22.64 0.71 9.97
C VAL A 396 21.70 -0.48 9.96
N ASP A 397 20.46 -0.22 9.59
CA ASP A 397 19.47 -1.27 9.37
C ASP A 397 19.86 -2.20 8.21
N THR A 398 20.13 -3.45 8.56
CA THR A 398 20.42 -4.55 7.63
C THR A 398 19.21 -5.48 7.42
N LEU A 399 18.13 -5.30 8.18
CA LEU A 399 16.95 -6.15 8.14
C LEU A 399 15.90 -5.64 7.14
N LYS A 400 15.60 -4.35 7.19
CA LYS A 400 14.55 -3.71 6.37
C LYS A 400 15.12 -2.69 5.39
N HIS A 401 16.44 -2.50 5.38
CA HIS A 401 17.16 -1.53 4.55
C HIS A 401 16.53 -0.12 4.57
N SER A 402 16.05 0.29 5.74
CA SER A 402 15.36 1.55 5.94
C SER A 402 16.28 2.75 5.67
N ARG A 403 15.71 3.74 4.97
CA ARG A 403 16.40 4.99 4.69
C ARG A 403 16.60 5.78 5.99
N SER A 404 17.80 6.33 6.19
CA SER A 404 18.11 7.24 7.29
C SER A 404 18.57 8.60 6.75
N ARG A 405 18.20 9.67 7.46
CA ARG A 405 18.68 11.03 7.19
C ARG A 405 20.00 11.33 7.90
N VAL A 406 20.52 10.37 8.67
CA VAL A 406 21.74 10.49 9.46
C VAL A 406 22.79 9.58 8.86
N ARG A 407 23.99 10.09 8.57
CA ARG A 407 25.05 9.30 7.92
C ARG A 407 25.88 8.56 8.97
N VAL A 408 26.52 7.47 8.56
CA VAL A 408 27.57 6.85 9.37
C VAL A 408 28.69 7.87 9.56
N GLY A 409 29.22 7.95 10.79
CA GLY A 409 30.22 8.92 11.20
C GLY A 409 29.65 10.21 11.82
N THR A 410 28.36 10.49 11.65
CA THR A 410 27.70 11.64 12.28
C THR A 410 27.77 11.56 13.80
N GLN A 411 28.01 12.69 14.45
CA GLN A 411 28.04 12.86 15.90
C GLN A 411 26.89 13.75 16.37
N MET A 412 26.22 13.33 17.45
CA MET A 412 25.17 14.10 18.10
C MET A 412 25.14 13.79 19.60
N SER A 413 24.57 14.66 20.42
CA SER A 413 24.40 14.34 21.84
C SER A 413 23.37 13.23 22.05
N ARG A 414 23.43 12.53 23.18
CA ARG A 414 22.41 11.54 23.59
C ARG A 414 21.01 12.14 23.59
N GLN A 415 20.88 13.39 24.05
CA GLN A 415 19.62 14.13 23.97
C GLN A 415 19.15 14.33 22.51
N ALA A 416 20.03 14.78 21.61
CA ALA A 416 19.68 14.97 20.20
C ALA A 416 19.27 13.64 19.53
N ALA A 417 19.95 12.54 19.86
CA ALA A 417 19.58 11.20 19.39
C ALA A 417 18.17 10.81 19.87
N LEU A 418 17.85 11.06 21.14
CA LEU A 418 16.51 10.80 21.70
C LEU A 418 15.42 11.63 21.01
N GLU A 419 15.69 12.92 20.79
CA GLU A 419 14.78 13.83 20.08
C GLU A 419 14.51 13.38 18.64
N MET A 420 15.55 12.98 17.92
CA MET A 420 15.45 12.45 16.56
C MET A 420 14.72 11.11 16.50
N ALA A 421 15.01 10.20 17.43
CA ALA A 421 14.36 8.90 17.52
C ALA A 421 12.85 9.02 17.77
N LEU A 422 12.41 9.96 18.61
CA LEU A 422 11.00 10.14 18.95
C LEU A 422 10.24 10.99 17.92
N MET A 423 10.80 12.12 17.49
CA MET A 423 10.10 13.09 16.66
C MET A 423 10.10 12.69 15.18
N GLU A 424 11.27 12.38 14.63
CA GLU A 424 11.45 11.98 13.24
C GLU A 424 11.33 10.46 13.02
N SER A 425 11.22 9.69 14.11
CA SER A 425 11.26 8.23 14.09
C SER A 425 12.59 7.68 13.54
N GLU A 426 13.70 8.39 13.79
CA GLU A 426 15.00 8.06 13.22
C GLU A 426 15.56 6.75 13.80
N ASN A 427 15.94 5.82 12.92
CA ASN A 427 16.33 4.45 13.31
C ASN A 427 17.76 4.36 13.80
N ARG A 428 18.71 5.05 13.15
CA ARG A 428 20.13 5.00 13.53
C ARG A 428 20.38 5.62 14.89
N ALA A 429 19.64 6.68 15.23
CA ALA A 429 19.66 7.31 16.53
C ALA A 429 19.12 6.35 17.61
N ALA A 430 18.03 5.63 17.34
CA ALA A 430 17.49 4.64 18.28
C ALA A 430 18.43 3.44 18.47
N ALA A 431 19.07 2.95 17.39
CA ALA A 431 20.09 1.91 17.46
C ALA A 431 21.32 2.38 18.25
N ALA A 432 21.83 3.58 17.98
CA ALA A 432 22.97 4.15 18.68
C ALA A 432 22.68 4.35 20.18
N LEU A 433 21.46 4.75 20.56
CA LEU A 433 21.06 4.85 21.97
C LEU A 433 21.15 3.51 22.70
N ALA A 434 20.79 2.40 22.04
CA ALA A 434 20.88 1.07 22.61
C ALA A 434 22.31 0.53 22.62
N ARG A 435 23.05 0.68 21.51
CA ARG A 435 24.45 0.24 21.40
C ARG A 435 25.37 0.95 22.39
N THR A 436 25.13 2.22 22.66
CA THR A 436 25.91 3.05 23.62
C THR A 436 25.34 3.03 25.03
N PHE A 437 24.38 2.15 25.32
CA PHE A 437 23.86 1.95 26.67
C PHE A 437 24.91 1.23 27.55
N PRO A 438 24.92 1.42 28.88
CA PRO A 438 25.81 0.66 29.76
C PRO A 438 25.65 -0.86 29.58
N GLY A 439 26.74 -1.56 29.28
CA GLY A 439 26.72 -2.98 28.92
C GLY A 439 26.34 -3.26 27.46
N GLY A 440 26.33 -2.23 26.60
CA GLY A 440 26.03 -2.32 25.18
C GLY A 440 24.60 -2.78 24.89
N GLU A 441 24.40 -3.41 23.74
CA GLU A 441 23.10 -3.92 23.32
C GLU A 441 22.53 -4.96 24.29
N ALA A 442 23.38 -5.81 24.88
CA ALA A 442 22.96 -6.80 25.87
C ALA A 442 22.44 -6.14 27.17
N GLY A 443 23.15 -5.10 27.64
CA GLY A 443 22.71 -4.29 28.77
C GLY A 443 21.39 -3.59 28.49
N PHE A 444 21.24 -3.02 27.29
CA PHE A 444 19.99 -2.41 26.84
C PHE A 444 18.85 -3.42 26.77
N ALA A 445 19.06 -4.62 26.20
CA ALA A 445 18.05 -5.66 26.11
C ALA A 445 17.57 -6.12 27.49
N LYS A 446 18.47 -6.25 28.46
CA LYS A 446 18.12 -6.55 29.85
C LYS A 446 17.26 -5.44 30.47
N ALA A 447 17.63 -4.17 30.26
CA ALA A 447 16.87 -3.03 30.75
C ALA A 447 15.49 -2.90 30.08
N MET A 448 15.40 -3.22 28.78
CA MET A 448 14.15 -3.31 28.03
C MET A 448 13.23 -4.39 28.61
N GLN A 449 13.75 -5.59 28.88
CA GLN A 449 12.96 -6.66 29.49
C GLN A 449 12.48 -6.26 30.90
N ALA A 450 13.34 -5.61 31.70
CA ALA A 450 12.94 -5.08 33.00
C ALA A 450 11.83 -4.02 32.90
N LYS A 451 11.89 -3.14 31.88
CA LYS A 451 10.83 -2.17 31.60
C LYS A 451 9.50 -2.83 31.21
N ILE A 452 9.53 -3.84 30.34
CA ILE A 452 8.35 -4.62 29.93
C ILE A 452 7.69 -5.26 31.17
N HIS A 453 8.47 -5.90 32.04
CA HIS A 453 7.98 -6.47 33.28
C HIS A 453 7.44 -5.43 34.26
N ALA A 454 8.15 -4.32 34.46
CA ALA A 454 7.74 -3.25 35.37
C ALA A 454 6.41 -2.59 34.94
N LEU A 455 6.11 -2.58 33.64
CA LEU A 455 4.83 -2.09 33.10
C LEU A 455 3.74 -3.18 33.04
N GLY A 456 4.06 -4.42 33.44
CA GLY A 456 3.13 -5.54 33.43
C GLY A 456 2.64 -5.91 32.03
N LEU A 457 3.51 -5.79 31.01
CA LEU A 457 3.20 -6.10 29.62
C LEU A 457 3.49 -7.59 29.38
N LYS A 458 2.44 -8.41 29.34
CA LYS A 458 2.50 -9.87 29.20
C LYS A 458 2.59 -10.32 27.75
N HIS A 459 2.09 -9.50 26.82
CA HIS A 459 1.99 -9.81 25.40
C HIS A 459 2.91 -8.94 24.53
N THR A 460 3.84 -8.22 25.16
CA THR A 460 4.81 -7.37 24.49
C THR A 460 6.17 -8.05 24.42
N ALA A 461 6.71 -8.17 23.23
CA ALA A 461 8.06 -8.65 22.98
C ALA A 461 8.84 -7.62 22.15
N ILE A 462 10.05 -7.26 22.58
CA ILE A 462 10.93 -6.30 21.89
C ILE A 462 12.29 -6.95 21.65
N SER A 463 12.56 -7.22 20.38
CA SER A 463 13.80 -7.79 19.85
C SER A 463 14.83 -6.75 19.38
N ASP A 464 14.40 -5.53 19.04
CA ASP A 464 15.28 -4.44 18.60
C ASP A 464 14.79 -3.07 19.10
N PRO A 465 15.66 -2.06 19.25
CA PRO A 465 15.29 -0.75 19.83
C PRO A 465 14.54 0.18 18.87
N THR A 466 14.46 -0.16 17.59
CA THR A 466 13.95 0.72 16.53
C THR A 466 12.51 0.39 16.14
N GLY A 467 12.07 -0.86 16.31
CA GLY A 467 10.77 -1.32 15.81
C GLY A 467 10.79 -1.77 14.35
N LEU A 468 11.96 -2.18 13.82
CA LEU A 468 12.08 -2.69 12.45
C LEU A 468 11.83 -4.20 12.38
N SER A 469 12.18 -4.92 13.44
CA SER A 469 11.89 -6.35 13.55
C SER A 469 10.39 -6.59 13.63
N PRO A 470 9.84 -7.50 12.82
CA PRO A 470 8.45 -7.93 12.95
C PRO A 470 8.19 -8.68 14.26
N ALA A 471 9.24 -9.13 14.95
CA ALA A 471 9.13 -9.72 16.29
C ALA A 471 8.88 -8.67 17.39
N ASN A 472 9.02 -7.38 17.09
CA ASN A 472 8.58 -6.31 17.98
C ASN A 472 7.05 -6.22 17.97
N THR A 473 6.44 -6.93 18.90
CA THR A 473 4.99 -7.15 18.97
C THR A 473 4.42 -6.66 20.30
N SER A 474 3.15 -6.27 20.29
CA SER A 474 2.37 -5.90 21.47
C SER A 474 0.89 -5.92 21.11
N THR A 475 0.03 -5.53 22.04
CA THR A 475 -1.41 -5.36 21.83
C THR A 475 -1.79 -3.87 21.89
N ALA A 476 -2.97 -3.50 21.39
CA ALA A 476 -3.44 -2.13 21.52
C ALA A 476 -3.63 -1.75 23.00
N THR A 477 -4.16 -2.68 23.82
CA THR A 477 -4.31 -2.53 25.27
C THR A 477 -2.96 -2.25 25.96
N GLU A 478 -1.92 -3.02 25.65
CA GLU A 478 -0.61 -2.84 26.26
C GLU A 478 0.09 -1.57 25.75
N MET A 479 -0.06 -1.24 24.47
CA MET A 479 0.42 0.03 23.93
C MET A 479 -0.27 1.25 24.55
N ALA A 480 -1.51 1.12 25.02
CA ALA A 480 -2.15 2.21 25.77
C ALA A 480 -1.46 2.41 27.14
N ARG A 481 -1.09 1.33 27.83
CA ARG A 481 -0.29 1.39 29.06
C ARG A 481 1.09 2.00 28.81
N VAL A 482 1.78 1.57 27.74
CA VAL A 482 3.06 2.15 27.31
C VAL A 482 2.93 3.65 27.07
N THR A 483 1.87 4.08 26.39
CA THR A 483 1.64 5.50 26.07
C THR A 483 1.33 6.33 27.33
N ALA A 484 0.49 5.80 28.22
CA ALA A 484 0.17 6.43 29.49
C ALA A 484 1.41 6.52 30.41
N ALA A 485 2.26 5.49 30.43
CA ALA A 485 3.52 5.49 31.16
C ALA A 485 4.53 6.48 30.57
N ALA A 486 4.68 6.51 29.25
CA ALA A 486 5.56 7.45 28.55
C ALA A 486 5.21 8.93 28.84
N ALA A 487 3.93 9.23 29.09
CA ALA A 487 3.48 10.56 29.47
C ALA A 487 3.96 11.01 30.86
N ARG A 488 4.49 10.12 31.69
CA ARG A 488 5.10 10.46 32.99
C ARG A 488 6.55 10.97 32.85
N TYR A 489 7.12 10.89 31.65
CA TYR A 489 8.46 11.38 31.36
C TYR A 489 8.35 12.74 30.68
N ASP A 490 8.67 13.81 31.40
CA ASP A 490 8.54 15.17 30.86
C ASP A 490 9.33 15.35 29.56
N GLN A 491 10.48 14.68 29.41
CA GLN A 491 11.25 14.71 28.16
C GLN A 491 10.48 14.09 26.99
N ILE A 492 9.87 12.91 27.15
CA ILE A 492 9.08 12.28 26.07
C ILE A 492 7.92 13.17 25.69
N GLU A 493 7.24 13.73 26.70
CA GLU A 493 6.11 14.61 26.49
C GLU A 493 6.50 15.89 25.72
N ARG A 494 7.53 16.60 26.19
CA ARG A 494 8.04 17.81 25.52
C ARG A 494 8.48 17.53 24.08
N ILE A 495 9.17 16.41 23.84
CA ILE A 495 9.67 16.05 22.51
C ILE A 495 8.52 15.69 21.57
N THR A 496 7.52 14.94 22.04
CA THR A 496 6.50 14.38 21.15
C THR A 496 5.25 15.27 20.97
N SER A 497 5.10 16.31 21.79
CA SER A 497 3.99 17.28 21.75
C SER A 497 4.25 18.51 20.88
N VAL A 498 5.48 18.71 20.40
CA VAL A 498 5.83 19.84 19.51
C VAL A 498 5.89 19.40 18.04
N LYS A 499 5.51 20.32 17.15
CA LYS A 499 5.44 20.08 15.69
C LYS A 499 6.81 19.92 15.05
N LYS A 500 7.78 20.70 15.51
CA LYS A 500 9.15 20.75 15.01
C LYS A 500 10.10 21.25 16.09
N ALA A 501 11.36 20.85 16.01
CA ALA A 501 12.44 21.32 16.87
C ALA A 501 13.74 21.46 16.06
N GLN A 502 14.77 22.02 16.68
CA GLN A 502 16.12 22.14 16.11
C GLN A 502 17.08 21.36 17.01
N VAL A 503 17.84 20.45 16.41
CA VAL A 503 18.84 19.65 17.15
C VAL A 503 20.22 19.84 16.55
N PRO A 504 21.29 19.93 17.38
CA PRO A 504 22.65 19.99 16.87
C PRO A 504 23.11 18.61 16.37
N VAL A 505 23.46 18.53 15.10
CA VAL A 505 24.03 17.34 14.42
C VAL A 505 25.32 17.76 13.74
N ASP A 506 26.43 17.09 14.07
CA ASP A 506 27.78 17.50 13.61
C ASP A 506 28.08 18.98 13.91
N GLY A 507 27.62 19.47 15.06
CA GLY A 507 27.77 20.87 15.49
C GLY A 507 26.87 21.87 14.76
N LYS A 508 26.03 21.43 13.81
CA LYS A 508 25.13 22.30 13.03
C LYS A 508 23.67 22.09 13.43
N PRO A 509 22.85 23.16 13.53
CA PRO A 509 21.43 23.01 13.81
C PRO A 509 20.72 22.32 12.63
N ARG A 510 19.93 21.29 12.93
CA ARG A 510 19.11 20.54 11.98
C ARG A 510 17.65 20.57 12.41
N GLU A 511 16.76 21.01 11.52
CA GLU A 511 15.33 20.99 11.79
C GLU A 511 14.83 19.54 11.76
N ILE A 512 14.13 19.14 12.81
CA ILE A 512 13.45 17.86 12.93
C ILE A 512 11.94 18.09 13.05
N ARG A 513 11.15 17.19 12.46
CA ARG A 513 9.69 17.35 12.37
C ARG A 513 8.96 16.12 12.87
N ASN A 514 7.87 16.37 13.60
CA ASN A 514 7.04 15.31 14.14
C ASN A 514 6.35 14.53 13.01
N THR A 515 6.49 13.21 13.05
CA THR A 515 5.84 12.30 12.07
C THR A 515 4.31 12.32 12.16
N ASN A 516 3.73 12.73 13.30
CA ASN A 516 2.30 12.92 13.46
C ASN A 516 1.89 14.35 13.08
N ARG A 517 1.19 14.49 11.94
CA ARG A 517 0.71 15.79 11.43
C ARG A 517 -0.38 16.45 12.30
N LEU A 518 -0.96 15.74 13.26
CA LEU A 518 -1.94 16.30 14.21
C LEU A 518 -1.27 17.13 15.29
N VAL A 519 0.02 16.91 15.54
CA VAL A 519 0.77 17.65 16.55
C VAL A 519 0.93 19.11 16.11
N GLY A 520 0.44 20.03 16.93
CA GLY A 520 0.38 21.47 16.63
C GLY A 520 -0.72 21.85 15.62
N ALA A 521 -1.63 20.95 15.25
CA ALA A 521 -2.79 21.29 14.44
C ALA A 521 -3.90 21.92 15.30
N LYS A 522 -4.71 22.81 14.70
CA LYS A 522 -5.79 23.53 15.42
C LYS A 522 -6.77 22.55 16.09
N GLY A 523 -7.07 22.79 17.35
CA GLY A 523 -7.98 21.97 18.17
C GLY A 523 -7.39 20.65 18.67
N TRP A 524 -6.09 20.40 18.46
CA TRP A 524 -5.40 19.23 19.00
C TRP A 524 -4.51 19.64 20.16
N ASN A 525 -4.75 19.07 21.34
CA ASN A 525 -3.86 19.14 22.48
C ASN A 525 -3.29 17.74 22.72
N ILE A 526 -2.08 17.50 22.23
CA ILE A 526 -1.44 16.18 22.23
C ILE A 526 -0.24 16.24 23.17
N ARG A 527 -0.24 15.39 24.20
CA ARG A 527 0.84 15.32 25.21
C ARG A 527 1.88 14.27 24.82
N VAL A 528 1.45 13.12 24.34
CA VAL A 528 2.35 12.08 23.81
C VAL A 528 1.91 11.70 22.41
N SER A 529 2.86 11.47 21.51
CA SER A 529 2.57 10.97 20.17
C SER A 529 3.72 10.17 19.59
N LYS A 530 3.42 8.98 19.09
CA LYS A 530 4.32 8.20 18.26
C LYS A 530 3.56 7.56 17.10
N THR A 531 4.19 7.58 15.94
CA THR A 531 3.69 6.85 14.75
C THR A 531 4.63 5.71 14.40
N GLY A 532 4.10 4.68 13.73
CA GLY A 532 4.87 3.54 13.25
C GLY A 532 4.38 3.08 11.87
N TYR A 533 5.30 2.50 11.10
CA TYR A 533 4.99 1.77 9.88
C TYR A 533 6.08 0.75 9.59
N THR A 534 5.67 -0.49 9.37
CA THR A 534 6.37 -1.53 8.59
C THR A 534 5.32 -2.21 7.71
N GLU A 535 5.74 -3.05 6.78
CA GLU A 535 4.78 -3.80 5.95
C GLU A 535 3.93 -4.74 6.81
N GLU A 536 4.51 -5.32 7.87
CA GLU A 536 3.83 -6.25 8.77
C GLU A 536 2.94 -5.58 9.82
N ALA A 537 3.31 -4.39 10.30
CA ALA A 537 2.57 -3.68 11.35
C ALA A 537 1.41 -2.81 10.82
N GLY A 538 1.37 -2.57 9.50
CA GLY A 538 0.54 -1.54 8.91
C GLY A 538 0.85 -0.15 9.50
N ARG A 539 -0.10 0.78 9.48
CA ARG A 539 0.12 2.15 9.99
C ARG A 539 -0.34 2.27 11.44
N CYS A 540 0.62 2.33 12.35
CA CYS A 540 0.36 2.47 13.79
C CYS A 540 0.38 3.95 14.24
N LEU A 541 -0.43 4.27 15.25
CA LEU A 541 -0.43 5.53 16.00
C LEU A 541 -0.73 5.23 17.46
N ALA A 542 0.09 5.77 18.35
CA ALA A 542 -0.21 5.85 19.77
C ALA A 542 -0.09 7.31 20.20
N MET A 543 -1.12 7.86 20.81
CA MET A 543 -1.11 9.23 21.28
C MET A 543 -1.96 9.42 22.54
N ARG A 544 -1.56 10.37 23.37
CA ARG A 544 -2.33 10.85 24.51
C ARG A 544 -2.77 12.26 24.24
N ILE A 545 -4.08 12.50 24.23
CA ILE A 545 -4.68 13.80 23.97
C ILE A 545 -5.38 14.34 25.21
N LEU A 546 -5.48 15.65 25.33
CA LEU A 546 -6.36 16.31 26.28
C LEU A 546 -7.65 16.72 25.58
N ASN A 547 -8.76 16.07 25.93
CA ASN A 547 -10.10 16.48 25.53
C ASN A 547 -10.67 17.39 26.63
N GLY A 548 -10.53 18.71 26.48
CA GLY A 548 -10.72 19.64 27.60
C GLY A 548 -9.66 19.39 28.67
N LYS A 549 -10.08 19.04 29.89
CA LYS A 549 -9.17 18.63 30.99
C LYS A 549 -8.96 17.12 31.08
N ARG A 550 -9.70 16.32 30.28
CA ARG A 550 -9.71 14.86 30.37
C ARG A 550 -8.60 14.24 29.52
N PRO A 551 -7.62 13.55 30.11
CA PRO A 551 -6.59 12.83 29.35
C PRO A 551 -7.15 11.54 28.76
N VAL A 552 -7.00 11.38 27.44
CA VAL A 552 -7.46 10.20 26.71
C VAL A 552 -6.31 9.63 25.90
N THR A 553 -6.02 8.34 26.11
CA THR A 553 -5.07 7.59 25.30
C THR A 553 -5.78 6.94 24.12
N VAL A 554 -5.23 7.12 22.92
CA VAL A 554 -5.73 6.57 21.65
C VAL A 554 -4.62 5.74 21.03
N VAL A 555 -4.89 4.46 20.80
CA VAL A 555 -3.98 3.54 20.09
C VAL A 555 -4.71 2.94 18.90
N LEU A 556 -4.08 3.06 17.74
CA LEU A 556 -4.54 2.52 16.46
C LEU A 556 -3.39 1.68 15.88
N LEU A 557 -3.60 0.38 15.69
CA LEU A 557 -2.64 -0.52 15.05
C LEU A 557 -3.23 -1.05 13.75
N ASP A 558 -2.35 -1.29 12.77
CA ASP A 558 -2.68 -1.82 11.44
C ASP A 558 -3.82 -1.07 10.73
N ALA A 559 -3.64 0.23 10.50
CA ALA A 559 -4.50 0.98 9.57
C ALA A 559 -3.96 0.89 8.12
N ASP A 560 -4.87 0.84 7.14
CA ASP A 560 -4.55 0.62 5.71
C ASP A 560 -3.81 1.79 5.05
N GLY A 561 -3.66 2.93 5.75
CA GLY A 561 -2.95 4.09 5.22
C GLY A 561 -2.77 5.23 6.20
N SER A 562 -1.79 6.10 5.93
CA SER A 562 -1.53 7.26 6.80
C SER A 562 -2.68 8.25 6.83
N ALA A 563 -3.39 8.45 5.72
CA ALA A 563 -4.55 9.35 5.69
C ALA A 563 -5.72 8.75 6.50
N GLN A 564 -5.94 7.45 6.38
CA GLN A 564 -6.95 6.66 7.10
C GLN A 564 -6.70 6.77 8.61
N ARG A 565 -5.49 6.46 9.07
CA ARG A 565 -5.09 6.59 10.48
C ARG A 565 -5.35 7.99 11.07
N LEU A 566 -5.08 9.04 10.30
CA LEU A 566 -5.34 10.42 10.73
C LEU A 566 -6.84 10.74 10.75
N ARG A 567 -7.62 10.20 9.81
CA ARG A 567 -9.09 10.31 9.81
C ARG A 567 -9.70 9.57 11.00
N ASP A 568 -9.24 8.37 11.31
CA ASP A 568 -9.67 7.58 12.47
C ASP A 568 -9.47 8.38 13.77
N ALA A 569 -8.27 8.92 13.97
CA ALA A 569 -7.97 9.80 15.09
C ALA A 569 -8.92 11.01 15.16
N ALA A 570 -9.17 11.67 14.03
CA ALA A 570 -10.07 12.83 13.98
C ALA A 570 -11.52 12.47 14.28
N LEU A 571 -12.01 11.31 13.82
CA LEU A 571 -13.33 10.77 14.13
C LEU A 571 -13.48 10.49 15.63
N ILE A 572 -12.48 9.82 16.23
CA ILE A 572 -12.44 9.55 17.67
C ILE A 572 -12.52 10.87 18.46
N ARG A 573 -11.65 11.85 18.17
CA ARG A 573 -11.68 13.15 18.84
C ARG A 573 -13.04 13.85 18.69
N LYS A 574 -13.61 13.87 17.49
CA LYS A 574 -14.92 14.49 17.23
C LYS A 574 -16.02 13.81 18.04
N SER A 575 -15.95 12.50 18.22
CA SER A 575 -16.89 11.74 19.03
C SER A 575 -16.71 12.03 20.53
N LEU A 576 -15.47 12.14 21.01
CA LEU A 576 -15.17 12.47 22.41
C LEU A 576 -15.65 13.87 22.80
N ALA A 577 -15.62 14.83 21.86
CA ALA A 577 -16.15 16.18 22.07
C ALA A 577 -17.69 16.23 22.20
N ARG A 578 -18.40 15.16 21.83
CA ARG A 578 -19.86 15.06 21.92
C ARG A 578 -20.35 14.35 23.18
N GLN A 579 -19.44 13.74 23.95
CA GLN A 579 -19.80 13.13 25.23
C GLN A 579 -19.82 14.21 26.32
N PRO A 580 -20.84 14.23 27.21
CA PRO A 580 -20.84 15.14 28.35
C PRO A 580 -19.62 14.89 29.24
N SER A 581 -19.07 15.99 29.78
CA SER A 581 -17.84 16.05 30.56
C SER A 581 -17.83 15.13 31.76
#